data_AF-A0A925HFM0-F1
#
_entry.id   AF-A0A925HFM0-F1
#
_cell.length_a   1.000
_cell.length_b   1.000
_cell.length_c   1.000
_cell.angle_alpha   90.00
_cell.angle_beta   90.00
_cell.angle_gamma   90.00
#
_symmetry.space_group_name_H-M   'P 1'
#
loop_
_entity.id
_entity.type
_entity.pdbx_description
1 polymer ?
#
loop_
_entity_poly.entity_id
_entity_poly.type
_entity_poly.pdbx_seq_one_letter_code
_entity_poly.pdbx_strand_id
1 'polypeptide(L)'
;GEAAIAGIVRSALAAVTRGEAQRWAPQGIRVNAVGPCATVPDPGAVLASEPDIAALALYLASRPGRTLTGQIFDAAGIAKRGC
;
A
#
# COMPACT_ATOMS: atom_id res chain seq x y z
N GLY A 1 19.44 0.57 -12.57
CA GLY A 1 18.76 -0.62 -13.13
C GLY A 1 17.57 -0.99 -12.29
N GLU A 2 17.80 -1.53 -11.10
CA GLU A 2 16.76 -2.11 -10.23
C GLU A 2 15.73 -1.10 -9.69
N ALA A 3 16.17 0.07 -9.21
CA ALA A 3 15.25 1.10 -8.70
C ALA A 3 14.26 1.63 -9.77
N ALA A 4 14.72 1.71 -11.03
CA ALA A 4 13.87 2.10 -12.16
C ALA A 4 12.82 1.03 -12.46
N ILE A 5 13.20 -0.25 -12.43
CA ILE A 5 12.27 -1.38 -12.58
C ILE A 5 11.26 -1.39 -11.42
N ALA A 6 11.71 -1.17 -10.18
CA ALA A 6 10.83 -1.08 -9.02
C ALA A 6 9.82 0.07 -9.15
N GLY A 7 10.24 1.23 -9.68
CA GLY A 7 9.35 2.35 -9.97
C GLY A 7 8.30 2.04 -11.06
N ILE A 8 8.69 1.32 -12.11
CA ILE A 8 7.76 0.85 -13.15
C ILE A 8 6.74 -0.13 -12.55
N VAL A 9 7.20 -1.11 -11.77
CA VAL A 9 6.33 -2.10 -11.12
C VAL A 9 5.35 -1.44 -10.14
N ARG A 10 5.81 -0.47 -9.32
CA ARG A 10 4.90 0.31 -8.44
C ARG A 10 3.86 1.08 -9.23
N SER A 11 4.25 1.72 -10.33
CA SER A 11 3.32 2.45 -11.18
C SER A 11 2.28 1.53 -11.82
N ALA A 12 2.71 0.36 -12.28
CA ALA A 12 1.82 -0.67 -12.81
C ALA A 12 0.85 -1.20 -11.74
N LEU A 13 1.36 -1.52 -10.55
CA LEU A 13 0.54 -1.92 -9.41
C LEU A 13 -0.51 -0.85 -9.08
N ALA A 14 -0.12 0.42 -9.06
CA ALA A 14 -1.02 1.54 -8.82
C ALA A 14 -2.18 1.61 -9.81
N ALA A 15 -1.86 1.43 -11.10
CA ALA A 15 -2.86 1.41 -12.15
C ALA A 15 -3.83 0.24 -12.00
N VAL A 16 -3.31 -0.97 -11.72
CA VAL A 16 -4.12 -2.17 -11.50
C VAL A 16 -5.04 -1.99 -10.30
N THR A 17 -4.51 -1.57 -9.16
CA THR A 17 -5.29 -1.38 -7.92
C THR A 17 -6.42 -0.38 -8.11
N ARG A 18 -6.18 0.76 -8.78
CA ARG A 18 -7.22 1.75 -9.10
C ARG A 18 -8.27 1.20 -10.05
N GLY A 19 -7.86 0.48 -11.09
CA GLY A 19 -8.78 -0.14 -12.03
C GLY A 19 -9.68 -1.18 -11.36
N GLU A 20 -9.13 -2.04 -10.51
CA GLU A 20 -9.92 -3.00 -9.74
C GLU A 20 -10.85 -2.31 -8.75
N ALA A 21 -10.38 -1.30 -8.02
CA ALA A 21 -11.21 -0.53 -7.10
C ALA A 21 -12.46 0.06 -7.78
N GLN A 22 -12.32 0.56 -9.02
CA GLN A 22 -13.44 1.05 -9.81
C GLN A 22 -14.36 -0.07 -10.29
N ARG A 23 -13.79 -1.18 -10.80
CA ARG A 23 -14.54 -2.34 -11.30
C ARG A 23 -15.46 -2.94 -10.24
N TRP A 24 -14.97 -3.02 -9.00
CA TRP A 24 -15.64 -3.71 -7.90
C TRP A 24 -16.49 -2.80 -7.00
N ALA A 25 -16.46 -1.48 -7.23
CA ALA A 25 -17.21 -0.51 -6.45
C ALA A 25 -18.74 -0.75 -6.44
N PRO A 26 -19.41 -1.10 -7.57
CA PRO A 26 -20.85 -1.38 -7.56
C PRO A 26 -21.26 -2.55 -6.67
N GLN A 27 -20.34 -3.49 -6.39
CA GLN A 27 -20.55 -4.63 -5.51
C GLN A 27 -20.17 -4.33 -4.05
N GLY A 28 -19.76 -3.09 -3.74
CA GLY A 28 -19.31 -2.69 -2.40
C GLY A 28 -17.97 -3.29 -1.99
N ILE A 29 -17.19 -3.82 -2.93
CA ILE A 29 -15.88 -4.39 -2.68
C ILE A 29 -14.81 -3.31 -2.86
N ARG A 30 -13.88 -3.23 -1.91
CA ARG A 30 -12.78 -2.26 -1.90
C ARG A 30 -11.47 -2.98 -2.18
N VAL A 31 -10.64 -2.38 -3.03
CA VAL A 31 -9.36 -2.98 -3.45
C VAL A 31 -8.24 -2.00 -3.12
N ASN A 32 -7.26 -2.47 -2.36
CA ASN A 32 -6.04 -1.72 -2.02
C ASN A 32 -4.84 -2.67 -2.18
N ALA A 33 -3.64 -2.13 -2.32
CA ALA A 33 -2.42 -2.91 -2.41
C ALA A 33 -1.46 -2.57 -1.25
N VAL A 34 -0.74 -3.58 -0.80
CA VAL A 34 0.41 -3.43 0.09
C VAL A 34 1.64 -3.84 -0.71
N GLY A 35 2.50 -2.86 -1.02
CA GLY A 35 3.66 -3.01 -1.87
C GLY A 35 4.93 -3.37 -1.08
N PRO A 36 5.84 -4.13 -1.69
CA PRO A 36 7.16 -4.38 -1.10
C PRO A 36 7.96 -3.09 -0.99
N CYS A 37 8.77 -2.98 0.08
CA CYS A 37 9.73 -1.91 0.29
C CYS A 37 10.63 -1.77 -0.94
N ALA A 38 10.56 -0.66 -1.66
CA ALA A 38 11.67 -0.26 -2.49
C ALA A 38 12.69 0.44 -1.61
N THR A 39 13.94 0.11 -1.86
CA THR A 39 15.16 0.54 -1.19
C THR A 39 15.46 2.04 -1.28
N VAL A 40 14.43 2.89 -1.42
CA VAL A 40 14.53 4.34 -1.45
C VAL A 40 13.66 4.88 -0.32
N PRO A 41 14.23 5.58 0.68
CA PRO A 41 13.42 6.21 1.73
C PRO A 41 12.56 7.31 1.10
N ASP A 42 11.25 7.07 1.05
CA ASP A 42 10.22 8.02 0.62
C ASP A 42 9.43 8.48 1.85
N PRO A 43 9.01 9.76 1.99
CA PRO A 43 8.38 10.28 3.22
C PRO A 43 6.95 9.80 3.51
N GLY A 44 6.45 8.78 2.80
CA GLY A 44 5.08 8.27 2.87
C GLY A 44 4.77 7.37 4.09
N ALA A 45 3.56 6.80 4.13
CA ALA A 45 3.13 5.89 5.19
C ALA A 45 3.72 4.48 5.00
N VAL A 46 4.32 3.95 6.06
CA VAL A 46 5.25 2.81 6.01
C VAL A 46 4.81 1.65 6.90
N LEU A 47 5.04 0.40 6.46
CA LEU A 47 4.88 -0.83 7.26
C LEU A 47 6.23 -1.50 7.54
N ALA A 48 6.66 -1.60 8.81
CA ALA A 48 8.03 -1.99 9.16
C ALA A 48 8.20 -3.49 9.51
N SER A 49 7.10 -4.22 9.71
CA SER A 49 7.12 -5.63 10.16
C SER A 49 5.88 -6.40 9.72
N GLU A 50 5.92 -7.75 9.77
CA GLU A 50 4.75 -8.61 9.54
C GLU A 50 3.51 -8.18 10.34
N PRO A 51 3.60 -7.91 11.67
CA PRO A 51 2.44 -7.45 12.42
C PRO A 51 1.94 -6.07 11.98
N ASP A 52 2.81 -5.17 11.50
CA ASP A 52 2.36 -3.88 10.95
C ASP A 52 1.57 -4.08 9.64
N ILE A 53 2.05 -4.98 8.79
CA ILE A 53 1.36 -5.36 7.54
C ILE A 53 0.00 -5.98 7.87
N ALA A 54 -0.05 -6.90 8.84
CA ALA A 54 -1.28 -7.52 9.30
C ALA A 54 -2.25 -6.50 9.90
N ALA A 55 -1.75 -5.55 10.71
CA ALA A 55 -2.54 -4.48 11.30
C ALA A 55 -3.12 -3.56 10.23
N LEU A 56 -2.34 -3.20 9.21
CA LEU A 56 -2.85 -2.43 8.07
C LEU A 56 -3.91 -3.23 7.30
N ALA A 57 -3.66 -4.49 6.98
CA ALA A 57 -4.62 -5.32 6.26
C ALA A 57 -5.95 -5.42 7.02
N LEU A 58 -5.88 -5.64 8.35
CA LEU A 58 -7.03 -5.64 9.23
C LEU A 58 -7.76 -4.28 9.23
N TYR A 59 -7.02 -3.17 9.30
CA TYR A 59 -7.59 -1.82 9.24
C TYR A 59 -8.30 -1.56 7.90
N LEU A 60 -7.68 -1.93 6.77
CA LEU A 60 -8.29 -1.79 5.44
C LEU A 60 -9.59 -2.59 5.32
N ALA A 61 -9.64 -3.80 5.90
CA ALA A 61 -10.83 -4.64 5.94
C ALA A 61 -11.92 -4.11 6.90
N SER A 62 -11.56 -3.28 7.87
CA SER A 62 -12.46 -2.81 8.93
C SER A 62 -13.44 -1.70 8.49
N ARG A 63 -14.47 -1.45 9.32
CA ARG A 63 -15.39 -0.31 9.15
C ARG A 63 -14.68 1.06 9.21
N PRO A 64 -13.74 1.33 10.14
CA PRO A 64 -12.93 2.53 10.12
C PRO A 64 -12.25 2.79 8.77
N GLY A 65 -11.70 1.74 8.14
CA GLY A 65 -11.03 1.84 6.84
C GLY A 65 -11.95 1.98 5.62
N ARG A 66 -13.29 2.01 5.79
CA ARG A 66 -14.27 1.90 4.69
C ARG A 66 -14.17 2.95 3.58
N THR A 67 -13.52 4.07 3.84
CA THR A 67 -13.27 5.13 2.86
C THR A 67 -12.05 4.85 1.97
N LEU A 68 -11.23 3.86 2.32
CA LEU A 68 -10.00 3.52 1.61
C LEU A 68 -10.26 2.46 0.53
N THR A 69 -10.06 2.86 -0.72
CA THR A 69 -10.05 2.02 -1.91
C THR A 69 -9.13 2.66 -2.96
N GLY A 70 -8.52 1.85 -3.81
CA GLY A 70 -7.57 2.27 -4.84
C GLY A 70 -6.20 2.73 -4.32
N GLN A 71 -5.87 2.47 -3.03
CA GLN A 71 -4.64 2.95 -2.40
C GLN A 71 -3.51 1.91 -2.46
N ILE A 72 -2.27 2.39 -2.40
CA ILE A 72 -1.06 1.56 -2.21
C ILE A 72 -0.37 1.99 -0.93
N PHE A 73 0.12 1.02 -0.15
CA PHE A 73 0.92 1.25 1.05
C PHE A 73 2.24 0.50 0.94
N ASP A 74 3.36 1.16 1.23
CA ASP A 74 4.70 0.58 1.04
C ASP A 74 5.33 0.13 2.38
N ALA A 75 6.16 -0.90 2.37
CA ALA A 75 6.80 -1.47 3.56
C ALA A 75 8.16 -0.82 3.97
N ALA A 76 8.47 0.39 3.49
CA ALA A 76 9.82 0.98 3.61
C ALA A 76 10.03 1.83 4.88
N GLY A 77 10.38 1.16 6.00
CA GLY A 77 10.89 1.65 7.29
C GLY A 77 10.70 3.13 7.75
N ILE A 78 9.98 3.31 8.87
CA ILE A 78 10.25 4.42 9.80
C ILE A 78 11.61 4.11 10.40
N ALA A 79 12.64 4.89 10.07
CA ALA A 79 13.77 5.01 10.99
C ALA A 79 13.16 5.45 12.33
N LYS A 80 13.34 4.67 13.40
CA LYS A 80 13.08 5.14 14.76
C LYS A 80 13.71 6.53 14.85
N ARG A 81 12.91 7.57 15.11
CA ARG A 81 13.46 8.79 15.70
C ARG A 81 14.03 8.36 17.03
N GLY A 82 15.33 8.09 17.04
CA GLY A 82 16.11 8.07 18.26
C GLY A 82 16.10 9.48 18.83
N CYS A 83 16.02 9.53 20.16
CA CYS A 83 15.89 10.68 21.05
C CYS A 83 14.44 11.14 21.27
#